data_AF-A0A1M3LPE1-F1
#
_entry.id   AF-A0A1M3LPE1-F1
#
_cell.length_a   1.000
_cell.length_b   1.000
_cell.length_c   1.000
_cell.angle_alpha   90.00
_cell.angle_beta   90.00
_cell.angle_gamma   90.00
#
_symmetry.space_group_name_H-M   'P 1'
#
loop_
_entity.id
_entity.type
_entity.pdbx_description
1 polymer ?
#
loop_
_entity_poly.entity_id
_entity_poly.type
_entity_poly.pdbx_seq_one_letter_code
_entity_poly.pdbx_strand_id
1 'polypeptide(L)'
;MPSFEELMAKRKAAPPKTVKVEVLLDVESSEEIAALQAQMDDLASNADQRLGVSDGSEEIQAQIDALKDVTADAILTLEFERLPGDLWTDVIAKNPSRGESALDLTYGYNVDAAARAAAKAQRGGHAFGWCAEDGKSRTLTDEQWDDLFSMLSGHDMTEIRDAIWNLNEWAPTMRLLAAKKASAGIETGSN
;
A
#
# COMPACT_ATOMS: atom_id res chain seq x y z
N MET A 1 23.03 7.93 30.39
CA MET A 1 22.17 8.19 29.21
C MET A 1 23.09 8.30 28.01
N PRO A 2 22.72 7.75 26.83
CA PRO A 2 23.52 7.90 25.62
C PRO A 2 23.64 9.37 25.20
N SER A 3 24.74 9.74 24.56
CA SER A 3 24.94 11.09 24.00
C SER A 3 24.05 11.32 22.76
N PHE A 4 23.90 12.57 22.35
CA PHE A 4 23.22 12.92 21.12
C PHE A 4 23.88 12.24 19.90
N GLU A 5 25.20 12.27 19.84
CA GLU A 5 26.01 11.68 18.77
C GLU A 5 25.81 10.16 18.72
N GLU A 6 25.79 9.48 19.87
CA GLU A 6 25.53 8.04 19.96
C GLU A 6 24.13 7.69 19.46
N LEU A 7 23.11 8.48 19.82
CA LEU A 7 21.74 8.30 19.35
C LEU A 7 21.62 8.51 17.84
N MET A 8 22.30 9.53 17.29
CA MET A 8 22.32 9.81 15.86
C MET A 8 23.06 8.73 15.07
N ALA A 9 24.21 8.26 15.56
CA ALA A 9 24.96 7.17 14.94
C ALA A 9 24.12 5.89 14.92
N LYS A 10 23.49 5.54 16.05
CA LYS A 10 22.58 4.40 16.15
C LYS A 10 21.42 4.52 15.16
N ARG A 11 20.83 5.70 15.00
CA ARG A 11 19.72 5.90 14.05
C ARG A 11 20.17 5.79 12.60
N LYS A 12 21.35 6.31 12.25
CA LYS A 12 21.92 6.21 10.89
C LYS A 12 22.31 4.78 10.50
N ALA A 13 22.73 3.97 11.47
CA ALA A 13 23.09 2.57 11.25
C ALA A 13 21.88 1.63 11.15
N ALA A 14 20.70 2.05 11.62
CA ALA A 14 19.50 1.23 11.55
C ALA A 14 19.00 1.15 10.10
N PRO A 15 18.55 -0.03 9.62
CA PRO A 15 18.00 -0.16 8.28
C PRO A 15 16.79 0.77 8.11
N PRO A 16 16.58 1.29 6.89
CA PRO A 16 15.39 2.06 6.58
C PRO A 16 14.14 1.19 6.83
N LYS A 17 13.06 1.84 7.27
CA LYS A 17 11.78 1.16 7.43
C LYS A 17 11.04 1.23 6.10
N THR A 18 10.65 0.07 5.60
CA THR A 18 9.84 -0.06 4.41
C THR A 18 8.50 -0.72 4.71
N VAL A 19 7.50 -0.47 3.85
CA VAL A 19 6.20 -1.16 3.82
C VAL A 19 5.97 -1.65 2.39
N LYS A 20 5.42 -2.85 2.26
CA LYS A 20 5.03 -3.42 0.96
C LYS A 20 3.52 -3.28 0.76
N VAL A 21 3.11 -3.05 -0.48
CA VAL A 21 1.72 -3.03 -0.92
C VAL A 21 1.64 -3.86 -2.19
N GLU A 22 0.76 -4.85 -2.21
CA GLU A 22 0.47 -5.64 -3.40
C GLU A 22 -0.71 -4.98 -4.13
N VAL A 23 -0.58 -4.79 -5.44
CA VAL A 23 -1.61 -4.21 -6.30
C VAL A 23 -1.83 -5.09 -7.50
N LEU A 24 -3.07 -5.16 -7.98
CA LEU A 24 -3.44 -5.94 -9.15
C LEU A 24 -3.52 -5.04 -10.39
N LEU A 25 -2.79 -5.37 -11.46
CA LEU A 25 -2.84 -4.62 -12.71
C LEU A 25 -3.95 -5.07 -13.65
N ASP A 26 -4.38 -6.33 -13.53
CA ASP A 26 -5.42 -6.92 -14.38
C ASP A 26 -6.77 -6.97 -13.64
N VAL A 27 -7.44 -5.82 -13.62
CA VAL A 27 -8.76 -5.68 -12.99
C VAL A 27 -9.82 -6.46 -13.77
N GLU A 28 -9.69 -6.53 -15.10
CA GLU A 28 -10.66 -7.20 -15.97
C GLU A 28 -10.74 -8.70 -15.67
N SER A 29 -9.59 -9.38 -15.54
CA SER A 29 -9.55 -10.79 -15.15
C SER A 29 -10.16 -11.03 -13.77
N SER A 30 -9.98 -10.10 -12.81
CA SER A 30 -10.60 -10.22 -11.48
C SER A 30 -12.12 -10.10 -11.52
N GLU A 31 -12.64 -9.17 -12.33
CA GLU A 31 -14.09 -9.02 -12.54
C GLU A 31 -14.68 -10.24 -13.25
N GLU A 32 -13.99 -10.80 -14.24
CA GLU A 32 -14.41 -12.01 -14.94
C GLU A 32 -14.43 -13.23 -14.01
N ILE A 33 -13.40 -13.41 -13.16
CA ILE A 33 -13.40 -14.44 -12.12
C ILE A 33 -14.63 -14.29 -11.21
N ALA A 34 -14.93 -13.08 -10.74
CA ALA A 34 -16.09 -12.84 -9.88
C ALA A 34 -17.41 -13.15 -10.59
N ALA A 35 -17.52 -12.80 -11.88
CA ALA A 35 -18.70 -13.10 -12.68
C ALA A 35 -18.89 -14.62 -12.91
N LEU A 36 -17.80 -15.35 -13.20
CA LEU A 36 -17.83 -16.80 -13.37
C LEU A 36 -18.16 -17.52 -12.05
N GLN A 37 -17.65 -17.03 -10.92
CA GLN A 37 -18.02 -17.54 -9.59
C GLN A 37 -19.51 -17.37 -9.30
N ALA A 38 -20.08 -16.19 -9.60
CA ALA A 38 -21.51 -15.98 -9.46
C ALA A 38 -22.33 -16.92 -10.35
N GLN A 39 -21.89 -17.19 -11.58
CA GLN A 39 -22.53 -18.18 -12.46
C GLN A 39 -22.47 -19.61 -11.88
N MET A 40 -21.35 -20.01 -11.27
CA MET A 40 -21.25 -21.30 -10.58
C MET A 40 -22.22 -21.41 -9.40
N ASP A 41 -22.33 -20.37 -8.58
CA ASP A 41 -23.24 -20.34 -7.43
C ASP A 41 -24.72 -20.44 -7.87
N ASP A 42 -25.07 -19.78 -8.97
CA ASP A 42 -26.39 -19.86 -9.58
C ASP A 42 -26.67 -21.27 -10.16
N LEU A 43 -25.69 -21.89 -10.82
CA LEU A 43 -25.82 -23.26 -11.31
C LEU A 43 -25.99 -24.26 -10.17
N ALA A 44 -25.20 -24.14 -9.10
CA ALA A 44 -25.29 -24.99 -7.91
C ALA A 44 -26.67 -24.88 -7.25
N SER A 45 -27.20 -23.67 -7.13
CA SER A 45 -28.53 -23.40 -6.57
C SER A 45 -29.68 -23.99 -7.42
N ASN A 46 -29.49 -24.09 -8.74
CA ASN A 46 -30.50 -24.64 -9.66
C ASN A 46 -30.37 -26.16 -9.90
N ALA A 47 -29.15 -26.72 -9.77
CA ALA A 47 -28.89 -28.15 -9.92
C ALA A 47 -29.57 -28.98 -8.83
N ASP A 48 -29.67 -28.45 -7.61
CA ASP A 48 -30.41 -29.07 -6.49
C ASP A 48 -31.91 -29.25 -6.80
N GLN A 49 -32.43 -28.54 -7.81
CA GLN A 49 -33.83 -28.67 -8.28
C GLN A 49 -33.99 -29.58 -9.51
N ARG A 50 -32.90 -30.01 -10.17
CA ARG A 50 -32.95 -30.73 -11.46
C ARG A 50 -31.93 -31.87 -11.52
N LEU A 51 -32.35 -33.06 -11.07
CA LEU A 51 -31.66 -34.33 -11.28
C LEU A 51 -31.56 -34.64 -12.80
N GLY A 52 -30.51 -34.18 -13.49
CA GLY A 52 -30.19 -34.64 -14.85
C GLY A 52 -29.59 -33.62 -15.83
N VAL A 53 -29.27 -32.39 -15.43
CA VAL A 53 -28.56 -31.44 -16.31
C VAL A 53 -27.05 -31.67 -16.20
N SER A 54 -26.36 -31.81 -17.34
CA SER A 54 -24.90 -31.97 -17.40
C SER A 54 -24.21 -30.76 -16.78
N ASP A 55 -23.23 -31.05 -15.94
CA ASP A 55 -22.60 -30.12 -15.02
C ASP A 55 -21.58 -29.21 -15.77
N GLY A 56 -22.05 -28.08 -16.30
CA GLY A 56 -21.18 -27.06 -16.91
C GLY A 56 -20.21 -26.39 -15.92
N SER A 57 -20.25 -26.79 -14.64
CA SER A 57 -19.36 -26.25 -13.61
C SER A 57 -17.89 -26.62 -13.84
N GLU A 58 -17.58 -27.78 -14.43
CA GLU A 58 -16.19 -28.18 -14.72
C GLU A 58 -15.53 -27.22 -15.73
N GLU A 59 -16.27 -26.80 -16.77
CA GLU A 59 -15.78 -25.85 -17.77
C GLU A 59 -15.59 -24.44 -17.16
N ILE A 60 -16.54 -23.99 -16.33
CA ILE A 60 -16.44 -22.69 -15.66
C ILE A 60 -15.29 -22.68 -14.64
N GLN A 61 -15.12 -23.77 -13.89
CA GLN A 61 -14.02 -23.91 -12.94
C GLN A 61 -12.66 -23.88 -13.65
N ALA A 62 -12.54 -24.55 -14.81
CA ALA A 62 -11.32 -24.50 -15.61
C ALA A 62 -11.01 -23.08 -16.14
N GLN A 63 -12.03 -22.29 -16.48
CA GLN A 63 -11.85 -20.88 -16.87
C GLN A 63 -11.40 -20.02 -15.69
N ILE A 64 -12.01 -20.20 -14.51
CA ILE A 64 -11.61 -19.50 -13.29
C ILE A 64 -10.15 -19.80 -12.95
N ASP A 65 -9.74 -21.07 -13.03
CA ASP A 65 -8.37 -21.45 -12.68
C ASP A 65 -7.36 -20.89 -13.68
N ALA A 66 -7.68 -20.89 -14.98
CA ALA A 66 -6.85 -20.24 -15.99
C ALA A 66 -6.72 -18.73 -15.76
N LEU A 67 -7.82 -18.04 -15.44
CA LEU A 67 -7.79 -16.60 -15.14
C LEU A 67 -7.03 -16.29 -13.84
N LYS A 68 -7.13 -17.15 -12.82
CA LYS A 68 -6.37 -16.99 -11.57
C LYS A 68 -4.86 -17.07 -11.80
N ASP A 69 -4.41 -17.99 -12.64
CA ASP A 69 -2.99 -18.10 -12.98
C ASP A 69 -2.50 -16.81 -13.67
N VAL A 70 -3.28 -16.27 -14.62
CA VAL A 70 -2.97 -14.98 -15.27
C VAL A 70 -2.99 -13.81 -14.28
N THR A 71 -3.99 -13.80 -13.39
CA THR A 71 -4.15 -12.74 -12.37
C THR A 71 -3.00 -12.75 -11.38
N ALA A 72 -2.49 -13.93 -11.00
CA ALA A 72 -1.35 -14.07 -10.09
C ALA A 72 -0.08 -13.43 -10.69
N ASP A 73 0.14 -13.61 -11.99
CA ASP A 73 1.25 -12.99 -12.71
C ASP A 73 1.08 -11.46 -12.89
N ALA A 74 -0.14 -10.94 -12.71
CA ALA A 74 -0.46 -9.52 -12.79
C ALA A 74 -0.37 -8.78 -11.44
N ILE A 75 0.02 -9.46 -10.35
CA ILE A 75 0.23 -8.85 -9.04
C ILE A 75 1.59 -8.17 -8.99
N LEU A 76 1.59 -6.87 -8.72
CA LEU A 76 2.79 -6.07 -8.53
C LEU A 76 3.02 -5.79 -7.05
N THR A 77 4.22 -6.04 -6.55
CA THR A 77 4.61 -5.60 -5.20
C THR A 77 5.27 -4.23 -5.28
N LEU A 78 4.65 -3.22 -4.69
CA LEU A 78 5.25 -1.91 -4.46
C LEU A 78 5.86 -1.86 -3.07
N GLU A 79 7.03 -1.24 -2.93
CA GLU A 79 7.65 -1.00 -1.63
C GLU A 79 7.94 0.48 -1.45
N PHE A 80 7.65 0.98 -0.26
CA PHE A 80 7.83 2.37 0.12
C PHE A 80 8.74 2.49 1.32
N GLU A 81 9.71 3.39 1.25
CA GLU A 81 10.54 3.81 2.37
C GLU A 81 9.98 5.09 3.02
N ARG A 82 10.11 5.21 4.34
CA ARG A 82 9.79 6.46 5.03
C ARG A 82 10.61 7.63 4.47
N LEU A 83 9.95 8.72 4.11
CA LEU A 83 10.62 9.93 3.66
C LEU A 83 11.37 10.62 4.83
N PRO A 84 12.49 11.29 4.54
CA PRO A 84 13.07 12.30 5.41
C PRO A 84 12.02 13.34 5.82
N GLY A 85 12.01 13.77 7.09
CA GLY A 85 10.95 14.63 7.62
C GLY A 85 10.84 15.98 6.91
N ASP A 86 11.97 16.54 6.49
CA ASP A 86 12.05 17.74 5.65
C ASP A 86 11.40 17.51 4.28
N LEU A 87 11.74 16.39 3.63
CA LEU A 87 11.17 16.04 2.32
C LEU A 87 9.66 15.78 2.39
N TRP A 88 9.18 15.07 3.43
CA TRP A 88 7.75 14.86 3.64
C TRP A 88 7.00 16.18 3.86
N THR A 89 7.60 17.10 4.64
CA THR A 89 7.05 18.44 4.86
C THR A 89 6.92 19.22 3.55
N ASP A 90 7.93 19.14 2.69
CA ASP A 90 7.88 19.75 1.35
C ASP A 90 6.80 19.13 0.47
N VAL A 91 6.60 17.81 0.55
CA VAL A 91 5.55 17.09 -0.19
C VAL A 91 4.17 17.59 0.22
N ILE A 92 3.84 17.62 1.51
CA ILE A 92 2.52 18.04 1.97
C ILE A 92 2.28 19.54 1.72
N ALA A 93 3.32 20.38 1.82
CA ALA A 93 3.21 21.82 1.55
C ALA A 93 2.86 22.12 0.07
N LYS A 94 3.33 21.28 -0.86
CA LYS A 94 3.02 21.39 -2.30
C LYS A 94 1.63 20.85 -2.67
N ASN A 95 0.97 20.14 -1.76
CA ASN A 95 -0.32 19.49 -1.99
C ASN A 95 -1.36 19.99 -0.97
N PRO A 96 -1.80 21.27 -1.05
CA PRO A 96 -2.73 21.85 -0.08
C PRO A 96 -4.08 21.13 -0.09
N SER A 97 -4.82 21.25 1.02
CA SER A 97 -6.13 20.59 1.19
C SER A 97 -7.16 21.06 0.15
N ARG A 98 -7.99 20.12 -0.33
CA ARG A 98 -9.21 20.45 -1.08
C ARG A 98 -10.28 20.88 -0.08
N GLY A 99 -10.84 22.08 -0.26
CA GLY A 99 -11.74 22.70 0.73
C GLY A 99 -13.02 21.91 1.06
N GLU A 100 -13.40 20.94 0.23
CA GLU A 100 -14.60 20.11 0.40
C GLU A 100 -14.30 18.69 0.91
N SER A 101 -13.02 18.28 0.94
CA SER A 101 -12.64 16.94 1.39
C SER A 101 -12.50 16.91 2.91
N ALA A 102 -13.42 16.23 3.60
CA ALA A 102 -13.34 16.04 5.05
C ALA A 102 -12.02 15.38 5.50
N LEU A 103 -11.51 14.46 4.67
CA LEU A 103 -10.23 13.80 4.90
C LEU A 103 -9.07 14.80 4.84
N ASP A 104 -9.04 15.64 3.81
CA ASP A 104 -7.99 16.66 3.64
C ASP A 104 -8.05 17.71 4.75
N LEU A 105 -9.25 18.11 5.18
CA LEU A 105 -9.44 19.05 6.28
C LEU A 105 -8.94 18.48 7.61
N THR A 106 -9.04 17.17 7.81
CA THR A 106 -8.54 16.49 9.01
C THR A 106 -7.01 16.53 9.09
N TYR A 107 -6.32 16.35 7.97
CA TYR A 107 -4.85 16.29 7.94
C TYR A 107 -4.17 17.62 7.57
N GLY A 108 -4.92 18.57 7.00
CA GLY A 108 -4.42 19.88 6.57
C GLY A 108 -3.76 19.91 5.19
N TYR A 109 -3.83 18.82 4.42
CA TYR A 109 -3.28 18.71 3.07
C TYR A 109 -4.07 17.68 2.25
N ASN A 110 -3.90 17.67 0.92
CA ASN A 110 -4.51 16.68 0.05
C ASN A 110 -3.75 15.36 0.17
N VAL A 111 -4.31 14.44 0.97
CA VAL A 111 -3.65 13.18 1.33
C VAL A 111 -3.39 12.28 0.14
N ASP A 112 -4.31 12.25 -0.84
CA ASP A 112 -4.18 11.40 -2.02
C ASP A 112 -3.08 11.93 -2.95
N ALA A 113 -3.06 13.25 -3.18
CA ALA A 113 -2.02 13.89 -4.00
C ALA A 113 -0.64 13.82 -3.33
N ALA A 114 -0.58 14.03 -2.02
CA ALA A 114 0.65 13.89 -1.24
C ALA A 114 1.19 12.44 -1.27
N ALA A 115 0.31 11.43 -1.20
CA ALA A 115 0.72 10.03 -1.33
C ALA A 115 1.33 9.74 -2.70
N ARG A 116 0.69 10.17 -3.80
CA ARG A 116 1.25 10.01 -5.16
C ARG A 116 2.59 10.72 -5.31
N ALA A 117 2.70 11.95 -4.80
CA ALA A 117 3.96 12.70 -4.83
C ALA A 117 5.06 12.05 -3.98
N ALA A 118 4.72 11.47 -2.83
CA ALA A 118 5.67 10.76 -1.98
C ALA A 118 6.14 9.43 -2.59
N ALA A 119 5.26 8.68 -3.26
CA ALA A 119 5.63 7.47 -3.99
C ALA A 119 6.70 7.75 -5.07
N LYS A 120 6.59 8.90 -5.74
CA LYS A 120 7.55 9.37 -6.75
C LYS A 120 8.78 10.06 -6.17
N ALA A 121 8.82 10.33 -4.86
CA ALA A 121 9.84 11.20 -4.29
C ALA A 121 11.24 10.59 -4.45
N GLN A 122 12.19 11.45 -4.80
CA GLN A 122 13.61 11.10 -4.89
C GLN A 122 14.48 12.19 -4.28
N ARG A 123 15.63 11.82 -3.72
CA ARG A 123 16.64 12.78 -3.23
C ARG A 123 18.05 12.26 -3.46
N GLY A 124 18.85 13.00 -4.21
CA GLY A 124 20.26 12.63 -4.48
C GLY A 124 20.40 11.29 -5.20
N GLY A 125 19.46 10.95 -6.08
CA GLY A 125 19.42 9.66 -6.79
C GLY A 125 18.83 8.50 -5.98
N HIS A 126 18.42 8.71 -4.73
CA HIS A 126 17.70 7.71 -3.93
C HIS A 126 16.20 7.86 -4.10
N ALA A 127 15.51 6.81 -4.56
CA ALA A 127 14.06 6.75 -4.65
C ALA A 127 13.44 6.19 -3.36
N PHE A 128 12.31 6.75 -2.94
CA PHE A 128 11.59 6.31 -1.75
C PHE A 128 10.41 5.37 -2.05
N GLY A 129 10.12 5.14 -3.33
CA GLY A 129 9.18 4.12 -3.80
C GLY A 129 9.81 3.32 -4.95
N TRP A 130 9.58 2.02 -4.96
CA TRP A 130 10.01 1.13 -6.03
C TRP A 130 9.07 -0.06 -6.21
N CYS A 131 9.17 -0.72 -7.36
CA CYS A 131 8.56 -2.00 -7.60
C CYS A 131 9.51 -3.13 -7.20
N ALA A 132 9.03 -4.17 -6.53
CA ALA A 132 9.77 -5.39 -6.24
C ALA A 132 9.31 -6.49 -7.21
N GLU A 133 10.22 -6.96 -8.05
CA GLU A 133 9.99 -7.98 -9.08
C GLU A 133 11.14 -9.00 -9.03
N ASP A 134 10.84 -10.29 -8.94
CA ASP A 134 11.82 -11.38 -8.85
C ASP A 134 12.91 -11.17 -7.77
N GLY A 135 12.51 -10.62 -6.62
CA GLY A 135 13.42 -10.32 -5.52
C GLY A 135 14.38 -9.15 -5.79
N LYS A 136 14.14 -8.36 -6.83
CA LYS A 136 14.91 -7.15 -7.17
C LYS A 136 14.05 -5.92 -7.05
N SER A 137 14.64 -4.83 -6.56
CA SER A 137 14.03 -3.51 -6.54
C SER A 137 14.26 -2.78 -7.86
N ARG A 138 13.19 -2.29 -8.47
CA ARG A 138 13.19 -1.49 -9.69
C ARG A 138 12.54 -0.13 -9.42
N THR A 139 13.33 0.94 -9.53
CA THR A 139 12.79 2.30 -9.52
C THR A 139 11.97 2.55 -10.77
N LEU A 140 10.80 3.16 -10.62
CA LEU A 140 9.95 3.59 -11.72
C LEU A 140 10.24 5.05 -12.08
N THR A 141 10.11 5.37 -13.36
CA THR A 141 10.10 6.75 -13.87
C THR A 141 8.79 7.45 -13.51
N ASP A 142 8.74 8.78 -13.65
CA ASP A 142 7.52 9.55 -13.35
C ASP A 142 6.36 9.15 -14.24
N GLU A 143 6.63 8.88 -15.52
CA GLU A 143 5.67 8.40 -16.51
C GLU A 143 5.15 7.00 -16.15
N GLN A 144 6.04 6.07 -15.76
CA GLN A 144 5.64 4.73 -15.34
C GLN A 144 4.78 4.76 -14.07
N TRP A 145 5.07 5.67 -13.13
CA TRP A 145 4.20 5.86 -11.98
C TRP A 145 2.83 6.41 -12.37
N ASP A 146 2.76 7.34 -13.33
CA ASP A 146 1.49 7.88 -13.80
C ASP A 146 0.64 6.84 -14.51
N ASP A 147 1.26 6.06 -15.41
CA ASP A 147 0.62 4.94 -16.07
C ASP A 147 0.09 3.94 -15.04
N LEU A 148 0.94 3.54 -14.09
CA LEU A 148 0.54 2.65 -12.99
C LEU A 148 -0.68 3.19 -12.24
N PHE A 149 -0.62 4.42 -11.73
CA PHE A 149 -1.73 5.01 -10.98
C PHE A 149 -3.02 5.16 -11.79
N SER A 150 -2.95 5.20 -13.12
CA SER A 150 -4.13 5.25 -13.99
C SER A 150 -4.83 3.90 -14.14
N MET A 151 -4.10 2.80 -13.92
CA MET A 151 -4.61 1.42 -14.02
C MET A 151 -5.13 0.88 -12.67
N LEU A 152 -4.66 1.46 -11.56
CA LEU A 152 -5.02 0.99 -10.22
C LEU A 152 -6.48 1.28 -9.85
N SER A 153 -7.09 0.35 -9.13
CA SER A 153 -8.42 0.56 -8.55
C SER A 153 -8.38 1.59 -7.42
N GLY A 154 -9.56 2.08 -7.02
CA GLY A 154 -9.65 2.96 -5.84
C GLY A 154 -9.20 2.31 -4.53
N HIS A 155 -9.30 0.97 -4.42
CA HIS A 155 -8.82 0.23 -3.27
C HIS A 155 -7.29 0.17 -3.25
N ASP A 156 -6.64 -0.16 -4.37
CA ASP A 156 -5.19 -0.18 -4.49
C ASP A 156 -4.59 1.20 -4.15
N MET A 157 -5.20 2.27 -4.67
CA MET A 157 -4.80 3.64 -4.34
C MET A 157 -4.95 3.98 -2.85
N THR A 158 -5.96 3.41 -2.20
CA THR A 158 -6.17 3.54 -0.75
C THR A 158 -5.08 2.83 0.04
N GLU A 159 -4.72 1.60 -0.33
CA GLU A 159 -3.65 0.84 0.32
C GLU A 159 -2.29 1.54 0.17
N ILE A 160 -1.97 2.07 -1.02
CA ILE A 160 -0.75 2.87 -1.24
C ILE A 160 -0.75 4.12 -0.33
N ARG A 161 -1.86 4.86 -0.30
CA ARG A 161 -1.99 6.05 0.55
C ARG A 161 -1.77 5.71 2.02
N ASP A 162 -2.43 4.66 2.50
CA ASP A 162 -2.39 4.28 3.91
C ASP A 162 -1.01 3.78 4.31
N ALA A 163 -0.31 3.05 3.43
CA ALA A 163 1.09 2.65 3.64
C ALA A 163 2.03 3.86 3.79
N ILE A 164 1.90 4.85 2.90
CA ILE A 164 2.72 6.08 2.93
C ILE A 164 2.40 6.91 4.17
N TRP A 165 1.12 7.09 4.50
CA TRP A 165 0.70 7.81 5.70
C TRP A 165 1.20 7.11 6.98
N ASN A 166 1.08 5.78 7.04
CA ASN A 166 1.57 4.97 8.14
C ASN A 166 3.09 5.18 8.37
N LEU A 167 3.89 5.14 7.31
CA LEU A 167 5.34 5.35 7.38
C LEU A 167 5.73 6.74 7.90
N ASN A 168 5.02 7.78 7.45
CA ASN A 168 5.44 9.18 7.62
C ASN A 168 4.78 9.89 8.80
N GLU A 169 3.57 9.52 9.19
CA GLU A 169 2.77 10.20 10.22
C GLU A 169 2.48 9.29 11.42
N TRP A 170 1.78 8.19 11.19
CA TRP A 170 1.24 7.36 12.27
C TRP A 170 2.32 6.59 13.03
N ALA A 171 3.15 5.80 12.34
CA ALA A 171 4.17 4.99 13.00
C ALA A 171 5.22 5.83 13.75
N PRO A 172 5.66 7.01 13.26
CA PRO A 172 6.46 7.96 14.05
C PRO A 172 5.74 8.44 15.32
N THR A 173 4.47 8.83 15.21
CA THR A 173 3.65 9.29 16.36
C THR A 173 3.54 8.21 17.43
N MET A 174 3.18 6.99 17.03
CA MET A 174 3.05 5.85 17.94
C MET A 174 4.37 5.48 18.63
N ARG A 175 5.50 5.57 17.93
CA ARG A 175 6.83 5.33 18.53
C ARG A 175 7.16 6.36 19.61
N LEU A 176 6.84 7.64 19.37
CA LEU A 176 7.07 8.69 20.37
C LEU A 176 6.18 8.48 21.60
N LEU A 177 4.90 8.17 21.40
CA LEU A 177 3.97 7.89 22.50
C LEU A 177 4.43 6.67 23.33
N ALA A 178 4.84 5.59 22.67
CA ALA A 178 5.36 4.41 23.34
C ALA A 178 6.64 4.72 24.15
N ALA A 179 7.56 5.51 23.58
CA ALA A 179 8.77 5.93 24.28
C ALA A 179 8.48 6.79 25.52
N LYS A 180 7.54 7.74 25.41
CA LYS A 180 7.08 8.58 26.55
C LYS A 180 6.45 7.75 27.66
N LYS A 181 5.63 6.76 27.30
CA LYS A 181 5.03 5.84 28.27
C LYS A 181 6.08 5.00 28.99
N ALA A 182 7.08 4.49 28.25
CA ALA A 182 8.16 3.72 28.82
C ALA A 182 9.03 4.55 29.77
N SER A 183 9.31 5.83 29.46
CA SER A 183 10.09 6.70 30.34
C SER A 183 9.36 7.05 31.63
N ALA A 184 8.05 7.29 31.58
CA ALA A 184 7.25 7.61 32.76
C ALA A 184 7.18 6.44 33.77
N GLY A 185 7.20 5.20 33.29
CA GLY A 185 7.20 4.00 34.17
C GLY A 185 8.51 3.77 34.92
N ILE A 186 9.64 4.33 34.44
CA ILE A 186 10.96 4.20 35.10
C ILE A 186 11.02 5.09 36.35
N GLU A 187 10.34 6.23 36.37
CA GLU A 187 10.36 7.18 37.50
C GLU A 187 9.56 6.69 38.71
N THR A 188 8.58 5.80 38.52
CA THR A 188 7.72 5.29 39.61
C THR A 188 8.20 3.99 40.28
N GLY A 189 9.25 3.36 39.74
CA GLY A 189 9.74 2.05 40.19
C GLY A 189 11.04 2.08 41.02
N SER A 190 11.53 3.26 41.38
CA SER A 190 12.75 3.44 42.20
C SER A 190 12.37 3.94 43.60
N ASN A 191 11.88 3.04 44.45
CA ASN A 191 11.78 3.23 45.92
C ASN A 191 12.06 1.90 46.62
#